data_AF-A0A350Q7R1-F1
#
_entry.id   AF-A0A350Q7R1-F1
#
_cell.length_a   1.000
_cell.length_b   1.000
_cell.length_c   1.000
_cell.angle_alpha   90.00
_cell.angle_beta   90.00
_cell.angle_gamma   90.00
#
_symmetry.space_group_name_H-M   'P 1'
#
loop_
_entity.id
_entity.type
_entity.pdbx_description
1 polymer ?
#
loop_
_entity_poly.entity_id
_entity_poly.type
_entity_poly.pdbx_seq_one_letter_code
_entity_poly.pdbx_strand_id
1 'polypeptide(L)' 'MGHQPTKSMEDNLRIVLAVLRGEITIAEAARREGTSAVSISKWRDKFLAGGQQALETSSRVGPSSLLQGL' A
#
# COMPACT_ATOMS: atom_id res chain seq x y z
N MET A 1 18.64 24.24 -10.65
CA MET A 1 17.74 23.91 -9.53
C MET A 1 17.32 22.45 -9.71
N GLY A 2 17.98 21.52 -9.02
CA GLY A 2 17.66 20.09 -9.13
C GLY A 2 16.32 19.82 -8.47
N HIS A 3 15.34 19.34 -9.24
CA HIS A 3 14.13 18.78 -8.68
C HIS A 3 14.54 17.54 -7.89
N GLN A 4 14.55 17.63 -6.56
CA GLN A 4 14.62 16.43 -5.73
C GLN A 4 13.41 15.58 -6.11
N PRO A 5 13.57 14.31 -6.54
CA PRO A 5 12.42 13.44 -6.64
C PRO A 5 11.89 13.29 -5.21
N THR A 6 10.77 13.94 -4.95
CA THR A 6 9.94 13.64 -3.78
C THR A 6 9.66 12.15 -3.88
N LYS A 7 10.13 11.36 -2.89
CA LYS A 7 10.02 9.89 -2.90
C LYS A 7 8.71 9.44 -3.53
N SER A 8 8.84 8.71 -4.63
CA SER A 8 7.69 8.38 -5.45
C SER A 8 6.78 7.45 -4.65
N MET A 9 5.47 7.49 -4.92
CA MET A 9 4.54 6.54 -4.29
C MET A 9 4.95 5.09 -4.55
N GLU A 10 5.62 4.83 -5.68
CA GLU A 10 6.19 3.54 -6.02
C GLU A 10 7.27 3.06 -5.04
N ASP A 11 8.10 3.97 -4.51
CA ASP A 11 9.14 3.64 -3.53
C ASP A 11 8.50 3.22 -2.21
N ASN A 12 7.49 3.97 -1.75
CA ASN A 12 6.73 3.64 -0.55
C ASN A 12 6.03 2.28 -0.70
N LEU A 13 5.48 1.99 -1.88
CA LEU A 13 4.85 0.71 -2.18
C LEU A 13 5.86 -0.44 -2.10
N ARG A 14 7.04 -0.31 -2.72
CA ARG A 14 8.09 -1.35 -2.66
C ARG A 14 8.51 -1.65 -1.22
N ILE A 15 8.67 -0.61 -0.40
CA ILE A 15 9.01 -0.76 1.02
C ILE A 15 7.93 -1.51 1.78
N VAL A 16 6.66 -1.11 1.62
CA VAL A 16 5.53 -1.77 2.29
C VAL A 16 5.47 -3.26 1.92
N LEU A 17 5.65 -3.59 0.64
CA LEU A 17 5.63 -4.98 0.19
C LEU A 17 6.81 -5.79 0.76
N ALA A 18 8.02 -5.23 0.82
CA ALA A 18 9.17 -5.91 1.43
C ALA A 18 8.96 -6.17 2.93
N VAL A 19 8.35 -5.21 3.64
CA VAL A 19 7.96 -5.38 5.05
C VAL A 19 6.93 -6.48 5.23
N LEU A 20 5.90 -6.52 4.37
CA LEU A 20 4.86 -7.55 4.43
C LEU A 20 5.39 -8.96 4.11
N ARG A 21 6.37 -9.05 3.20
CA ARG A 21 7.07 -10.32 2.90
C ARG A 21 8.03 -10.77 4.01
N GLY A 22 8.30 -9.91 5.00
CA GLY A 22 9.27 -10.19 6.07
C GLY A 22 10.74 -10.09 5.63
N GLU A 23 11.01 -9.57 4.43
CA GLU A 23 12.38 -9.39 3.91
C GLU A 23 13.15 -8.32 4.67
N ILE A 24 12.44 -7.31 5.17
CA ILE A 24 12.98 -6.19 5.91
C ILE A 24 12.03 -5.79 7.04
N THR A 25 12.59 -5.42 8.20
CA THR A 25 11.77 -4.91 9.30
C THR A 25 11.43 -3.44 9.08
N ILE A 26 10.35 -2.96 9.71
CA ILE A 26 9.97 -1.53 9.69
C ILE A 26 11.11 -0.63 10.18
N ALA A 27 11.83 -1.06 11.22
CA ALA A 27 12.95 -0.29 11.78
C ALA A 27 14.18 -0.26 10.85
N GLU A 28 14.45 -1.34 10.12
CA GLU A 28 15.51 -1.36 9.10
C GLU A 28 15.13 -0.49 7.90
N ALA A 29 13.88 -0.60 7.40
CA ALA A 29 13.39 0.24 6.31
C ALA A 29 13.40 1.74 6.67
N ALA A 30 13.03 2.09 7.90
CA ALA A 30 13.08 3.47 8.40
C ALA A 30 14.49 4.06 8.32
N ARG A 31 15.50 3.29 8.75
CA ARG A 31 16.91 3.71 8.74
C ARG A 31 17.46 3.86 7.33
N ARG A 32 17.19 2.89 6.45
CA ARG A 32 17.65 2.93 5.03
C ARG A 32 17.03 4.08 4.26
N GLU A 33 15.76 4.31 4.50
CA GLU A 33 14.99 5.31 3.77
C GLU A 33 15.12 6.71 4.40
N GLY A 34 15.69 6.85 5.61
CA GLY A 34 15.71 8.14 6.31
C GLY A 34 14.30 8.66 6.62
N THR A 35 13.37 7.75 6.94
CA THR A 35 11.99 8.06 7.34
C THR A 35 11.71 7.50 8.73
N SER A 36 10.57 7.86 9.31
CA SER A 36 10.17 7.32 10.60
C SER A 36 9.54 5.93 10.45
N ALA A 37 9.79 5.05 11.43
CA ALA A 37 9.08 3.76 11.54
C ALA A 37 7.55 3.96 11.58
N VAL A 38 7.08 5.05 12.19
CA VAL A 38 5.65 5.42 12.24
C VAL A 38 5.09 5.68 10.85
N SER A 39 5.84 6.37 9.97
CA SER A 39 5.42 6.63 8.59
C SER A 39 5.24 5.32 7.82
N ILE A 40 6.20 4.40 7.96
CA ILE A 40 6.14 3.09 7.28
C ILE A 40 5.00 2.24 7.82
N SER A 41 4.77 2.21 9.14
CA SER A 41 3.59 1.54 9.72
C SER A 41 2.30 2.10 9.14
N LYS A 42 2.16 3.42 9.06
CA LYS A 42 0.98 4.07 8.47
C LYS A 42 0.77 3.68 7.00
N TRP A 43 1.83 3.58 6.20
CA TRP A 43 1.72 3.15 4.81
C TRP A 43 1.27 1.70 4.69
N ARG A 44 1.84 0.80 5.51
CA ARG A 44 1.43 -0.60 5.59
C ARG A 44 -0.04 -0.73 5.96
N ASP A 45 -0.48 -0.02 7.00
CA ASP A 45 -1.85 -0.11 7.48
C ASP A 45 -2.85 0.43 6.44
N LYS A 46 -2.50 1.54 5.76
CA LYS A 46 -3.29 2.06 4.63
C LYS A 46 -3.38 1.07 3.47
N PHE A 47 -2.27 0.42 3.11
CA PHE A 47 -2.24 -0.58 2.06
C PHE A 47 -3.15 -1.77 2.38
N LEU A 48 -3.08 -2.30 3.60
CA LEU A 48 -3.92 -3.41 4.06
C LEU A 48 -5.41 -3.02 4.13
N ALA A 49 -5.72 -1.81 4.58
CA ALA A 49 -7.10 -1.31 4.62
C ALA A 49 -7.67 -1.11 3.20
N GLY A 50 -6.87 -0.60 2.25
CA GLY A 50 -7.26 -0.49 0.85
C GLY A 50 -7.46 -1.86 0.19
N GLY A 51 -6.56 -2.81 0.46
CA GLY A 51 -6.66 -4.18 -0.04
C GLY A 51 -7.92 -4.90 0.47
N GLN A 52 -8.23 -4.78 1.77
CA GLN A 52 -9.45 -5.35 2.34
C GLN A 52 -10.71 -4.78 1.67
N GLN A 53 -10.82 -3.46 1.56
CA GLN A 53 -11.96 -2.81 0.89
C GLN A 53 -12.11 -3.24 -0.57
N ALA A 54 -11.00 -3.43 -1.30
CA ALA A 54 -11.03 -3.89 -2.68
C ALA A 54 -11.55 -5.33 -2.81
N LEU A 55 -11.19 -6.21 -1.85
CA LEU A 55 -11.69 -7.58 -1.78
C LEU A 55 -13.19 -7.62 -1.43
N GLU A 56 -13.62 -6.84 -0.44
CA GLU A 56 -15.03 -6.73 -0.05
C GLU A 56 -15.90 -6.18 -1.19
N THR A 57 -15.39 -5.18 -1.92
CA THR A 57 -16.10 -4.59 -3.07
C THR A 57 -16.13 -5.56 -4.25
N SER A 58 -15.04 -6.27 -4.53
CA SER A 58 -15.01 -7.28 -5.60
C SER A 58 -15.99 -8.42 -5.33
N SER A 59 -16.24 -8.78 -4.07
CA SER A 59 -17.28 -9.75 -3.70
C SER A 59 -18.71 -9.26 -3.99
N ARG A 60 -18.95 -7.94 -4.09
CA ARG A 60 -20.26 -7.36 -4.42
C ARG A 60 -20.47 -7.22 -5.93
N VAL A 61 -19.40 -7.16 -6.72
CA VAL A 61 -19.45 -7.11 -8.18
C VAL A 61 -19.32 -8.53 -8.75
N GLY A 62 -20.23 -9.41 -8.35
CA GLY A 62 -20.51 -10.62 -9.13
C GLY A 62 -21.23 -10.23 -10.44
N PRO A 63 -21.21 -11.06 -11.49
CA PRO A 63 -21.82 -10.77 -12.80
C PRO A 63 -23.34 -10.49 -12.79
N SER A 64 -23.99 -10.50 -11.62
CA SER A 64 -25.42 -10.26 -11.45
C SER A 64 -25.86 -8.79 -11.53
N SER A 65 -24.94 -7.82 -11.61
CA SER A 65 -25.32 -6.41 -11.79
C SER A 65 -25.69 -6.04 -13.24
N LEU A 66 -25.50 -6.94 -14.20
CA LEU A 66 -25.79 -6.70 -15.63
C LEU A 66 -27.23 -7.02 -16.05
N LEU A 67 -28.08 -7.52 -15.15
CA LEU A 67 -29.45 -7.94 -15.47
C LEU A 67 -30.55 -7.17 -14.73
N GLN A 68 -30.21 -6.12 -13.99
CA GLN A 68 -31.18 -5.36 -13.19
C GLN A 68 -31.85 -4.20 -13.93
N GLY A 69 -31.77 -4.19 -15.26
CA GLY A 69 -32.31 -3.13 -16.12
C GLY A 69 -32.92 -3.62 -17.43
N LEU A 70 -33.53 -4.82 -17.45
CA LEU A 70 -34.37 -5.30 -18.55
C LEU A 70 -35.81 -5.49 -18.09
#